data_AF-A0A931HQ83-F1
#
_entry.id   AF-A0A931HQ83-F1
#
_cell.length_a   1.000
_cell.length_b   1.000
_cell.length_c   1.000
_cell.angle_alpha   90.00
_cell.angle_beta   90.00
_cell.angle_gamma   90.00
#
_symmetry.space_group_name_H-M   'P 1'
#
loop_
_entity.id
_entity.type
_entity.pdbx_description
1 polymer ?
#
loop_
_entity_poly.entity_id
_entity_poly.type
_entity_poly.pdbx_seq_one_letter_code
_entity_poly.pdbx_strand_id
1 'polypeptide(L)'
;MSRNSTVRPLAAGEAFEELLGRVRSTDLGAFAHADVPFERLVEVLDPARSQGRHPLFQVALFFQNMNRTALELGGLSVAPVETETNLVKFDLQVAVAEMFDDAGTSAGAAVEIQYATDLFDESTIVAFADRFVRILEAVTTDPAIAVGDLPVLAADERAEIVDARNRTQHPTVDTLLLDSFDRQAVLTPDANAVVYEGDSLTYAEFDARITALARHLIALGVGPESRVALAMRRSLELVVGMYAVLRAGGAYVPVDPDHPADRIAYILDAADPVAVLSTERDDFTAASGRTVLFLDTLDLSGVPTDPIEDSERRGSVYAGNTAYVIFTSGSTGKPKGVAVPHGAIVNQMEWMQGQYRFTEADVYLQKTATTFDVSLWGFFLP
;
A
#
# COMPACT_ATOMS: atom_id res chain seq x y z
N MET A 1 -5.87 -32.05 -7.17
CA MET A 1 -4.53 -32.61 -7.40
C MET A 1 -3.55 -31.45 -7.43
N SER A 2 -2.47 -31.60 -6.65
CA SER A 2 -1.62 -30.53 -6.13
C SER A 2 -0.99 -29.64 -7.21
N ARG A 3 -1.11 -28.32 -7.05
CA ARG A 3 -0.26 -27.34 -7.74
C ARG A 3 1.16 -27.45 -7.17
N ASN A 4 1.97 -28.40 -7.66
CA ASN A 4 3.40 -28.46 -7.35
C ASN A 4 4.15 -27.47 -8.24
N SER A 5 4.00 -26.18 -7.95
CA SER A 5 5.11 -25.25 -8.15
C SER A 5 6.07 -25.50 -6.99
N THR A 6 7.00 -26.43 -7.18
CA THR A 6 7.94 -26.89 -6.14
C THR A 6 9.13 -25.93 -5.99
N VAL A 7 8.88 -24.61 -5.95
CA VAL A 7 9.92 -23.69 -5.48
C VAL A 7 9.92 -23.81 -3.96
N ARG A 8 10.86 -24.60 -3.43
CA ARG A 8 11.08 -24.65 -1.97
C ARG A 8 11.56 -23.26 -1.54
N PRO A 9 10.81 -22.54 -0.70
CA PRO A 9 11.19 -21.18 -0.32
C PRO A 9 12.53 -21.21 0.42
N LEU A 10 13.37 -20.21 0.16
CA LEU A 10 14.55 -19.94 0.95
C LEU A 10 14.09 -19.47 2.34
N ALA A 11 14.66 -20.04 3.40
CA ALA A 11 14.40 -19.57 4.75
C ALA A 11 15.33 -18.38 5.04
N ALA A 12 14.76 -17.19 5.27
CA ALA A 12 15.55 -15.97 5.44
C ALA A 12 16.58 -16.06 6.59
N GLY A 13 16.30 -16.83 7.64
CA GLY A 13 17.22 -17.05 8.76
C GLY A 13 18.14 -18.27 8.64
N GLU A 14 18.10 -19.03 7.53
CA GLU A 14 19.04 -20.14 7.28
C GLU A 14 20.43 -19.56 6.99
N ALA A 15 21.48 -20.14 7.57
CA ALA A 15 22.85 -19.75 7.25
C ALA A 15 23.19 -20.17 5.81
N PHE A 16 23.98 -19.37 5.10
CA PHE A 16 24.31 -19.68 3.71
C PHE A 16 25.02 -21.03 3.55
N GLU A 17 25.90 -21.42 4.46
CA GLU A 17 26.58 -22.71 4.43
C GLU A 17 25.61 -23.91 4.56
N GLU A 18 24.53 -23.76 5.32
CA GLU A 18 23.49 -24.77 5.44
C GLU A 18 22.70 -24.90 4.13
N LEU A 19 22.32 -23.75 3.54
CA LEU A 19 21.71 -23.70 2.23
C LEU A 19 22.60 -24.37 1.18
N LEU A 20 23.90 -24.06 1.17
CA LEU A 20 24.88 -24.64 0.25
C LEU A 20 24.98 -26.16 0.43
N GLY A 21 25.06 -26.65 1.66
CA GLY A 21 25.08 -28.09 1.96
C GLY A 21 23.80 -28.80 1.48
N ARG A 22 22.65 -28.14 1.61
CA ARG A 22 21.36 -28.65 1.13
C ARG A 22 21.25 -28.66 -0.39
N VAL A 23 21.68 -27.61 -1.06
CA VAL A 23 21.74 -27.53 -2.53
C VAL A 23 22.67 -28.61 -3.07
N ARG A 24 23.88 -28.73 -2.51
CA ARG A 24 24.82 -29.81 -2.86
C ARG A 24 24.20 -31.20 -2.73
N SER A 25 23.50 -31.46 -1.63
CA SER A 25 22.86 -32.77 -1.40
C SER A 25 21.75 -33.04 -2.42
N THR A 26 21.02 -32.00 -2.81
CA THR A 26 19.96 -32.08 -3.83
C THR A 26 20.53 -32.35 -5.22
N ASP A 27 21.57 -31.60 -5.60
CA ASP A 27 22.22 -31.72 -6.92
C ASP A 27 22.91 -33.07 -7.09
N LEU A 28 23.61 -33.57 -6.06
CA LEU A 28 24.20 -34.91 -6.07
C LEU A 28 23.13 -36.01 -6.21
N GLY A 29 21.98 -35.84 -5.56
CA GLY A 29 20.84 -36.73 -5.73
C GLY A 29 20.27 -36.69 -7.16
N ALA A 30 20.21 -35.51 -7.78
CA ALA A 30 19.77 -35.36 -9.17
C ALA A 30 20.77 -35.98 -10.16
N PHE A 31 22.09 -35.81 -9.95
CA PHE A 31 23.12 -36.42 -10.80
C PHE A 31 23.10 -37.96 -10.78
N ALA A 32 22.61 -38.59 -9.71
CA ALA A 32 22.41 -40.04 -9.66
C ALA A 32 21.32 -40.55 -10.65
N HIS A 33 20.55 -39.64 -11.24
CA HIS A 33 19.48 -39.92 -12.21
C HIS A 33 19.67 -39.16 -13.53
N ALA A 34 20.92 -38.83 -13.89
CA ALA A 34 21.25 -38.07 -15.10
C ALA A 34 20.92 -38.82 -16.41
N ASP A 35 20.61 -40.11 -16.35
CA ASP A 35 20.18 -40.95 -17.47
C ASP A 35 18.71 -40.75 -17.85
N VAL A 36 17.91 -40.08 -17.02
CA VAL A 36 16.50 -39.78 -17.31
C VAL A 36 16.41 -38.64 -18.34
N PRO A 37 15.84 -38.86 -19.54
CA PRO A 37 15.71 -37.80 -20.54
C PRO A 37 14.80 -36.66 -20.06
N PHE A 38 15.17 -35.42 -20.39
CA PHE A 38 14.41 -34.23 -20.00
C PHE A 38 12.97 -34.27 -20.54
N GLU A 39 12.77 -34.73 -21.78
CA GLU A 39 11.46 -34.85 -22.41
C GLU A 39 10.55 -35.81 -21.63
N ARG A 40 11.13 -36.87 -21.05
CA ARG A 40 10.38 -37.81 -20.21
C ARG A 40 9.93 -37.17 -18.90
N LEU A 41 10.74 -36.30 -18.30
CA LEU A 41 10.36 -35.53 -17.12
C LEU A 41 9.22 -34.57 -17.43
N VAL A 42 9.28 -33.85 -18.56
CA VAL A 42 8.20 -32.96 -19.01
C VAL A 42 6.90 -33.73 -19.23
N GLU A 43 6.97 -34.91 -19.85
CA GLU A 43 5.79 -35.76 -20.08
C GLU A 43 5.15 -36.23 -18.76
N VAL A 44 5.96 -36.67 -17.80
CA VAL A 44 5.46 -37.21 -16.51
C VAL A 44 4.93 -36.11 -15.60
N LEU A 45 5.60 -34.94 -15.58
CA LEU A 45 5.19 -33.81 -14.76
C LEU A 45 4.01 -33.02 -15.35
N ASP A 46 3.75 -33.19 -16.65
CA ASP A 46 2.68 -32.56 -17.44
C ASP A 46 2.43 -31.09 -17.08
N PRO A 47 3.47 -30.21 -17.17
CA PRO A 47 3.32 -28.82 -16.81
C PRO A 47 2.42 -28.07 -17.81
N ALA A 48 1.80 -26.98 -17.36
CA ALA A 48 0.99 -26.13 -18.22
C ALA A 48 1.81 -25.60 -19.41
N ARG A 49 1.45 -26.05 -20.62
CA ARG A 49 2.15 -25.70 -21.86
C ARG A 49 2.06 -24.20 -22.14
N SER A 50 3.17 -23.63 -22.59
CA SER A 50 3.27 -22.25 -23.05
C SER A 50 4.22 -22.20 -24.25
N GLN A 51 3.94 -21.31 -25.20
CA GLN A 51 4.83 -21.06 -26.34
C GLN A 51 5.93 -20.03 -26.01
N GLY A 52 5.78 -19.28 -24.91
CA GLY A 52 6.68 -18.19 -24.53
C GLY A 52 7.56 -18.45 -23.31
N ARG A 53 7.67 -19.70 -22.84
CA ARG A 53 8.58 -20.06 -21.74
C ARG A 53 8.98 -21.53 -21.82
N HIS A 54 10.15 -21.83 -21.30
CA HIS A 54 10.63 -23.20 -21.17
C HIS A 54 9.77 -23.98 -20.13
N PRO A 55 9.46 -25.28 -20.36
CA PRO A 55 8.35 -25.99 -19.71
C PRO A 55 8.50 -26.22 -18.20
N LEU A 56 9.72 -26.22 -17.66
CA LEU A 56 9.98 -26.53 -16.24
C LEU A 56 10.73 -25.44 -15.47
N PHE A 57 11.59 -24.67 -16.13
CA PHE A 57 12.43 -23.64 -15.51
C PHE A 57 12.75 -22.54 -16.53
N GLN A 58 13.04 -21.32 -16.06
CA GLN A 58 13.30 -20.15 -16.91
C GLN A 58 14.72 -19.62 -16.77
N VAL A 59 15.42 -20.00 -15.69
CA VAL A 59 16.81 -19.64 -15.44
C VAL A 59 17.65 -20.91 -15.44
N ALA A 60 18.76 -20.90 -16.19
CA ALA A 60 19.69 -22.01 -16.27
C ALA A 60 21.07 -21.60 -15.78
N LEU A 61 21.69 -22.42 -14.91
CA LEU A 61 23.07 -22.28 -14.48
C LEU A 61 23.90 -23.41 -15.11
N PHE A 62 24.95 -23.05 -15.84
CA PHE A 62 25.92 -23.98 -16.41
C PHE A 62 27.26 -23.80 -15.73
N PHE A 63 27.88 -24.90 -15.31
CA PHE A 63 29.25 -24.89 -14.81
C PHE A 63 30.12 -25.70 -15.78
N GLN A 64 31.05 -25.03 -16.45
CA GLN A 64 31.95 -25.66 -17.42
C GLN A 64 33.36 -25.78 -16.82
N ASN A 65 33.84 -27.02 -16.73
CA ASN A 65 35.17 -27.35 -16.21
C ASN A 65 36.07 -27.94 -17.32
N MET A 66 35.92 -27.48 -18.56
CA MET A 66 36.68 -27.99 -19.70
C MET A 66 37.81 -27.03 -20.07
N ASN A 67 39.04 -27.51 -20.02
CA ASN A 67 40.20 -26.77 -20.52
C ASN A 67 40.00 -26.41 -22.00
N ARG A 68 40.11 -25.10 -22.31
CA ARG A 68 40.25 -24.63 -23.70
C ARG A 68 41.47 -25.33 -24.31
N THR A 69 41.22 -26.33 -25.15
CA THR A 69 42.30 -27.10 -25.77
C THR A 69 42.78 -26.32 -26.98
N ALA A 70 43.81 -25.49 -26.81
CA ALA A 70 44.57 -25.02 -27.96
C ALA A 70 45.29 -26.23 -28.56
N LEU A 71 45.01 -26.54 -29.81
CA LEU A 71 45.65 -27.64 -30.50
C LEU A 71 46.94 -27.12 -31.13
N GLU A 72 48.08 -27.50 -30.56
CA GLU A 72 49.41 -27.20 -31.12
C GLU A 72 49.80 -28.28 -32.13
N LEU A 73 49.95 -27.88 -33.40
CA LEU A 73 50.36 -28.75 -34.50
C LEU A 73 51.57 -28.13 -35.21
N GLY A 74 52.78 -28.60 -34.89
CA GLY A 74 53.97 -28.38 -35.72
C GLY A 74 54.22 -26.92 -36.15
N GLY A 75 54.14 -25.97 -35.22
CA GLY A 75 54.32 -24.54 -35.47
C GLY A 75 53.03 -23.76 -35.76
N LEU A 76 51.87 -24.42 -35.67
CA LEU A 76 50.54 -23.83 -35.81
C LEU A 76 49.76 -23.98 -34.49
N SER A 77 49.29 -22.86 -33.94
CA SER A 77 48.36 -22.84 -32.81
C SER A 77 46.93 -22.70 -33.32
N VAL A 78 46.06 -23.66 -33.00
CA VAL A 78 44.64 -23.60 -33.36
C VAL A 78 43.81 -23.38 -32.10
N ALA A 79 43.11 -22.25 -32.05
CA ALA A 79 42.14 -21.94 -31.02
C ALA A 79 40.72 -21.89 -31.61
N PRO A 80 39.70 -22.35 -30.88
CA PRO A 80 38.31 -22.18 -31.30
C PRO A 80 37.97 -20.69 -31.40
N VAL A 81 37.34 -20.30 -32.52
CA VAL A 81 36.73 -18.99 -32.68
C VAL A 81 35.26 -19.15 -32.30
N GLU A 82 34.88 -18.62 -31.14
CA GLU A 82 33.48 -18.57 -30.74
C GLU A 82 32.71 -17.65 -31.70
N THR A 83 31.60 -18.15 -32.24
CA THR A 83 30.75 -17.38 -33.16
C THR A 83 29.52 -16.94 -32.38
N GLU A 84 29.21 -15.64 -32.38
CA GLU A 84 28.02 -15.11 -31.72
C GLU A 84 26.77 -15.78 -32.30
N THR A 85 26.17 -16.68 -31.53
CA THR A 85 24.91 -17.31 -31.88
C THR A 85 23.84 -16.60 -31.08
N ASN A 86 23.06 -15.72 -31.72
CA ASN A 86 22.00 -14.91 -31.09
C ASN A 86 20.74 -15.73 -30.71
N LEU A 87 20.92 -16.97 -30.26
CA LEU A 87 19.85 -17.91 -29.92
C LEU A 87 19.90 -18.21 -28.43
N VAL A 88 19.12 -17.46 -27.65
CA VAL A 88 18.94 -17.72 -26.22
C VAL A 88 17.81 -18.74 -26.06
N LYS A 89 18.07 -19.83 -25.31
CA LYS A 89 17.13 -20.95 -25.12
C LYS A 89 16.26 -20.82 -23.87
N PHE A 90 16.61 -19.88 -22.99
CA PHE A 90 15.99 -19.62 -21.70
C PHE A 90 15.82 -18.11 -21.50
N ASP A 91 15.01 -17.70 -20.53
CA ASP A 91 14.84 -16.27 -20.24
C ASP A 91 16.18 -15.67 -19.76
N LEU A 92 16.90 -16.42 -18.92
CA LEU A 92 18.24 -16.09 -18.43
C LEU A 92 19.10 -17.35 -18.33
N GLN A 93 20.30 -17.31 -18.90
CA GLN A 93 21.29 -18.37 -18.82
C GLN A 93 22.59 -17.79 -18.27
N VAL A 94 23.09 -18.38 -17.17
CA VAL A 94 24.36 -18.01 -16.55
C VAL A 94 25.32 -19.18 -16.75
N ALA A 95 26.43 -18.96 -17.42
CA ALA A 95 27.49 -19.94 -17.59
C ALA A 95 28.73 -19.49 -16.81
N VAL A 96 29.27 -20.37 -15.96
CA VAL A 96 30.47 -20.15 -15.18
C VAL A 96 31.56 -21.10 -15.68
N ALA A 97 32.72 -20.55 -16.04
CA ALA A 97 33.87 -21.31 -16.50
C ALA A 97 35.09 -20.99 -15.63
N GLU A 98 35.78 -22.01 -15.13
CA GLU A 98 37.06 -21.82 -14.45
C GLU A 98 38.14 -21.39 -15.44
N MET A 99 38.90 -20.36 -15.08
CA MET A 99 40.02 -19.86 -15.87
C MET A 99 41.33 -20.40 -15.31
N PHE A 100 42.28 -20.68 -16.18
CA PHE A 100 43.63 -21.11 -15.81
C PHE A 100 44.66 -20.19 -16.47
N ASP A 101 45.76 -19.93 -15.77
CA ASP A 101 46.92 -19.24 -16.34
C ASP A 101 47.78 -20.19 -17.22
N ASP A 102 48.81 -19.64 -17.87
CA ASP A 102 49.72 -20.40 -18.73
C ASP A 102 50.48 -21.52 -17.98
N ALA A 103 50.53 -21.46 -16.65
CA ALA A 103 51.12 -22.48 -15.78
C ALA A 103 50.11 -23.55 -15.34
N GLY A 104 48.84 -23.45 -15.76
CA GLY A 104 47.76 -24.37 -15.38
C GLY A 104 47.24 -24.15 -13.95
N THR A 105 47.49 -22.98 -13.36
CA THR A 105 46.98 -22.60 -12.04
C THR A 105 45.64 -21.88 -12.19
N SER A 106 44.70 -22.10 -11.27
CA SER A 106 43.40 -21.42 -11.29
C SER A 106 43.58 -19.89 -11.22
N ALA A 107 43.01 -19.20 -12.21
CA ALA A 107 43.05 -17.75 -12.39
C ALA A 107 41.68 -17.09 -12.13
N GLY A 108 40.79 -17.79 -11.42
CA GLY A 108 39.43 -17.34 -11.12
C GLY A 108 38.38 -17.98 -12.02
N ALA A 109 37.22 -17.33 -12.16
CA ALA A 109 36.13 -17.81 -13.00
C ALA A 109 35.60 -16.69 -13.91
N ALA A 110 35.28 -17.04 -15.14
CA ALA A 110 34.52 -16.20 -16.06
C ALA A 110 33.04 -16.52 -15.94
N VAL A 111 32.19 -15.48 -15.94
CA VAL A 111 30.73 -15.62 -15.95
C VAL A 111 30.19 -14.99 -17.22
N GLU A 112 29.49 -15.78 -18.02
CA GLU A 112 28.75 -15.33 -19.20
C GLU A 112 27.25 -15.35 -18.89
N ILE A 113 26.56 -14.26 -19.19
CA ILE A 113 25.11 -14.16 -19.01
C ILE A 113 24.45 -13.94 -20.37
N GLN A 114 23.70 -14.93 -20.84
CA GLN A 114 22.85 -14.84 -22.03
C GLN A 114 21.40 -14.61 -21.59
N TYR A 115 20.70 -13.69 -22.25
CA TYR A 115 19.37 -13.26 -21.80
C TYR A 115 18.45 -12.93 -22.96
N ALA A 116 17.15 -13.15 -22.77
CA ALA A 116 16.13 -12.78 -23.74
C ALA A 116 15.95 -11.24 -23.74
N THR A 117 16.28 -10.58 -24.84
CA THR A 117 16.19 -9.11 -24.97
C THR A 117 14.77 -8.58 -24.96
N ASP A 118 13.77 -9.42 -25.22
CA ASP A 118 12.35 -9.09 -25.05
C ASP A 118 11.98 -8.95 -23.55
N LEU A 119 12.82 -9.45 -22.63
CA LEU A 119 12.59 -9.45 -21.18
C LEU A 119 13.58 -8.56 -20.42
N PHE A 120 14.83 -8.44 -20.89
CA PHE A 120 15.89 -7.72 -20.20
C PHE A 120 16.66 -6.80 -21.15
N ASP A 121 17.02 -5.63 -20.67
CA ASP A 121 18.03 -4.78 -21.28
C ASP A 121 19.42 -5.08 -20.71
N GLU A 122 20.46 -4.62 -21.42
CA GLU A 122 21.85 -4.81 -21.02
C GLU A 122 22.13 -4.22 -19.63
N SER A 123 21.61 -3.04 -19.32
CA SER A 123 21.77 -2.39 -18.02
C SER A 123 21.24 -3.24 -16.86
N THR A 124 20.12 -3.94 -17.05
CA THR A 124 19.54 -4.83 -16.05
C THR A 124 20.46 -6.03 -15.79
N ILE A 125 21.06 -6.58 -16.84
CA ILE A 125 21.94 -7.74 -16.74
C ILE A 125 23.29 -7.38 -16.13
N VAL A 126 23.83 -6.21 -16.46
CA VAL A 126 25.00 -5.66 -15.76
C VAL A 126 24.70 -5.50 -14.27
N ALA A 127 23.56 -4.92 -13.91
CA ALA A 127 23.15 -4.83 -12.51
C ALA A 127 23.01 -6.22 -11.86
N PHE A 128 22.48 -7.23 -12.55
CA PHE A 128 22.40 -8.59 -12.02
C PHE A 128 23.79 -9.20 -11.81
N ALA A 129 24.74 -8.98 -12.73
CA ALA A 129 26.11 -9.44 -12.59
C ALA A 129 26.79 -8.80 -11.37
N ASP A 130 26.66 -7.48 -11.18
CA ASP A 130 27.22 -6.77 -10.03
C ASP A 130 26.64 -7.28 -8.70
N ARG A 131 25.34 -7.53 -8.66
CA ARG A 131 24.67 -8.10 -7.48
C ARG A 131 25.10 -9.54 -7.22
N PHE A 132 25.28 -10.35 -8.27
CA PHE A 132 25.78 -11.71 -8.16
C PHE A 132 27.18 -11.75 -7.56
N VAL A 133 28.09 -10.90 -8.05
CA VAL A 133 29.44 -10.75 -7.48
C VAL A 133 29.38 -10.33 -6.01
N ARG A 134 28.55 -9.34 -5.66
CA ARG A 134 28.39 -8.89 -4.27
C ARG A 134 27.91 -10.00 -3.33
N ILE A 135 26.98 -10.84 -3.80
CA ILE A 135 26.52 -12.01 -3.04
C ILE A 135 27.69 -12.98 -2.84
N LEU A 136 28.47 -13.29 -3.89
CA LEU A 136 29.65 -14.15 -3.81
C LEU A 136 30.71 -13.62 -2.84
N GLU A 137 31.01 -12.32 -2.87
CA GLU A 137 31.94 -11.67 -1.93
C GLU A 137 31.46 -11.79 -0.48
N ALA A 138 30.16 -11.59 -0.24
CA ALA A 138 29.58 -11.70 1.11
C ALA A 138 29.68 -13.12 1.66
N VAL A 139 29.26 -14.12 0.88
CA VAL A 139 29.23 -15.53 1.35
C VAL A 139 30.62 -16.16 1.44
N THR A 140 31.59 -15.67 0.67
CA THR A 140 33.00 -16.12 0.78
C THR A 140 33.71 -15.49 1.96
N THR A 141 33.27 -14.31 2.41
CA THR A 141 33.78 -13.65 3.62
C THR A 141 33.18 -14.24 4.89
N ASP A 142 31.86 -14.45 4.91
CA ASP A 142 31.13 -15.05 6.03
C ASP A 142 30.10 -16.07 5.54
N PRO A 143 30.46 -17.36 5.47
CA PRO A 143 29.53 -18.42 5.06
C PRO A 143 28.37 -18.64 6.04
N ALA A 144 28.47 -18.16 7.28
CA ALA A 144 27.43 -18.30 8.29
C ALA A 144 26.37 -17.19 8.21
N ILE A 145 26.54 -16.19 7.34
CA ILE A 145 25.56 -15.12 7.14
C ILE A 145 24.18 -15.70 6.81
N ALA A 146 23.15 -15.12 7.42
CA ALA A 146 21.78 -15.50 7.11
C ALA A 146 21.42 -15.12 5.67
N VAL A 147 20.75 -16.01 4.93
CA VAL A 147 20.40 -15.80 3.52
C VAL A 147 19.60 -14.51 3.30
N GLY A 148 18.73 -14.14 4.25
CA GLY A 148 17.92 -12.92 4.21
C GLY A 148 18.72 -11.63 4.43
N ASP A 149 19.93 -11.73 4.98
CA ASP A 149 20.80 -10.59 5.28
C ASP A 149 21.85 -10.35 4.17
N LEU A 150 21.84 -11.17 3.11
CA LEU A 150 22.76 -11.01 1.99
C LEU A 150 22.57 -9.65 1.30
N PRO A 151 23.66 -8.90 1.04
CA PRO A 151 23.58 -7.59 0.42
C PRO A 151 23.28 -7.72 -1.08
N VAL A 152 22.01 -7.78 -1.44
CA VAL A 152 21.58 -7.83 -2.84
C VAL A 152 21.71 -6.44 -3.49
N LEU A 153 21.27 -5.38 -2.82
CA LEU A 153 21.32 -4.02 -3.35
C LEU A 153 22.69 -3.39 -3.14
N ALA A 154 23.10 -2.53 -4.07
CA ALA A 154 24.26 -1.68 -3.91
C ALA A 154 23.98 -0.62 -2.83
N ALA A 155 25.04 -0.04 -2.26
CA ALA A 155 24.89 0.94 -1.18
C ALA A 155 24.13 2.20 -1.65
N ASP A 156 24.40 2.65 -2.88
CA ASP A 156 23.70 3.75 -3.54
C ASP A 156 22.27 3.39 -3.93
N GLU A 157 22.01 2.18 -4.45
CA GLU A 157 20.65 1.69 -4.71
C GLU A 157 19.80 1.66 -3.43
N ARG A 158 20.38 1.18 -2.33
CA ARG A 158 19.73 1.15 -1.03
C ARG A 158 19.48 2.57 -0.51
N ALA A 159 20.47 3.46 -0.60
CA ALA A 159 20.33 4.85 -0.16
C ALA A 159 19.26 5.59 -0.99
N GLU A 160 19.17 5.33 -2.29
CA GLU A 160 18.14 5.90 -3.16
C GLU A 160 16.73 5.44 -2.72
N ILE A 161 16.53 4.13 -2.51
CA ILE A 161 15.22 3.57 -2.16
C ILE A 161 14.81 3.91 -0.73
N VAL A 162 15.72 3.78 0.23
CA VAL A 162 15.42 3.89 1.67
C VAL A 162 15.48 5.34 2.13
N ASP A 163 16.44 6.13 1.64
CA ASP A 163 16.66 7.49 2.15
C ASP A 163 16.14 8.56 1.19
N ALA A 164 16.61 8.55 -0.07
CA ALA A 164 16.33 9.64 -1.00
C ALA A 164 14.84 9.76 -1.33
N ARG A 165 14.19 8.65 -1.68
CA ARG A 165 12.74 8.61 -2.01
C ARG A 165 11.83 8.82 -0.82
N ASN A 166 12.29 8.51 0.39
CA ASN A 166 11.50 8.68 1.62
C ASN A 166 11.77 10.01 2.33
N ARG A 167 12.58 10.89 1.74
CA ARG A 167 12.84 12.25 2.27
C ARG A 167 11.64 13.17 2.05
N THR A 168 10.55 12.86 2.74
CA THR A 168 9.24 13.52 2.66
C THR A 168 8.90 14.30 3.94
N GLN A 169 9.90 14.50 4.81
CA GLN A 169 9.73 15.26 6.04
C GLN A 169 9.34 16.70 5.72
N HIS A 170 8.30 17.18 6.39
CA HIS A 170 7.87 18.57 6.36
C HIS A 170 7.37 18.95 7.76
N PRO A 171 7.40 20.24 8.14
CA PRO A 171 6.85 20.67 9.41
C PRO A 171 5.35 20.41 9.45
N THR A 172 4.89 19.64 10.43
CA THR A 172 3.47 19.46 10.74
C THR A 172 3.12 20.31 11.94
N VAL A 173 1.99 21.02 11.89
CA VAL A 173 1.42 21.70 13.05
C VAL A 173 0.36 20.76 13.65
N ASP A 174 0.30 20.66 14.98
CA ASP A 174 -0.74 19.90 15.68
C ASP A 174 -2.09 20.64 15.56
N THR A 175 -2.72 20.53 14.38
CA THR A 175 -4.02 21.13 14.08
C THR A 175 -5.11 20.07 14.01
N LEU A 176 -6.33 20.51 14.29
CA LEU A 176 -7.53 19.72 14.08
C LEU A 176 -8.02 19.92 12.65
N LEU A 177 -8.77 18.93 12.17
CA LEU A 177 -9.27 18.91 10.78
C LEU A 177 -10.10 20.17 10.43
N LEU A 178 -10.83 20.73 11.40
CA LEU A 178 -11.67 21.91 11.17
C LEU A 178 -10.95 23.25 11.38
N ASP A 179 -9.69 23.28 11.82
CA ASP A 179 -8.98 24.56 12.07
C ASP A 179 -8.83 25.39 10.79
N SER A 180 -8.65 24.74 9.64
CA SER A 180 -8.60 25.42 8.33
C SER A 180 -9.97 25.93 7.89
N PHE A 181 -11.03 25.16 8.17
CA PHE A 181 -12.40 25.58 7.93
C PHE A 181 -12.77 26.81 8.78
N ASP A 182 -12.46 26.80 10.07
CA ASP A 182 -12.76 27.90 10.99
C ASP A 182 -12.09 29.21 10.54
N ARG A 183 -10.84 29.13 10.06
CA ARG A 183 -10.15 30.27 9.46
C ARG A 183 -10.82 30.73 8.18
N GLN A 184 -11.19 29.81 7.29
CA GLN A 184 -11.84 30.16 6.01
C GLN A 184 -13.22 30.79 6.22
N ALA A 185 -14.00 30.28 7.17
CA ALA A 185 -15.33 30.79 7.48
C ALA A 185 -15.31 32.24 7.97
N VAL A 186 -14.27 32.63 8.72
CA VAL A 186 -14.04 34.03 9.13
C VAL A 186 -13.59 34.91 7.97
N LEU A 187 -12.77 34.38 7.05
CA LEU A 187 -12.23 35.14 5.92
C LEU A 187 -13.28 35.45 4.85
N THR A 188 -14.16 34.50 4.54
CA THR A 188 -15.16 34.62 3.46
C THR A 188 -16.55 34.17 3.92
N PRO A 189 -17.16 34.82 4.94
CA PRO A 189 -18.40 34.35 5.56
C PRO A 189 -19.58 34.29 4.59
N ASP A 190 -19.64 35.22 3.63
CA ASP A 190 -20.75 35.34 2.67
C ASP A 190 -20.55 34.50 1.40
N ALA A 191 -19.41 33.83 1.25
CA ALA A 191 -19.16 32.95 0.10
C ALA A 191 -19.88 31.61 0.29
N ASN A 192 -20.33 30.99 -0.81
CA ASN A 192 -20.97 29.68 -0.78
C ASN A 192 -19.94 28.61 -0.38
N ALA A 193 -20.23 27.88 0.70
CA ALA A 193 -19.41 26.76 1.17
C ALA A 193 -19.89 25.43 0.59
N VAL A 194 -21.20 25.22 0.55
CA VAL A 194 -21.81 23.96 0.08
C VAL A 194 -23.08 24.24 -0.70
N VAL A 195 -23.28 23.49 -1.78
CA VAL A 195 -24.46 23.56 -2.65
C VAL A 195 -24.99 22.16 -2.88
N TYR A 196 -26.30 21.98 -2.74
CA TYR A 196 -26.98 20.70 -2.97
C TYR A 196 -28.39 20.96 -3.53
N GLU A 197 -28.70 20.35 -4.68
CA GLU A 197 -30.03 20.38 -5.32
C GLU A 197 -30.72 21.76 -5.43
N GLY A 198 -29.93 22.82 -5.64
CA GLY A 198 -30.42 24.20 -5.80
C GLY A 198 -30.43 25.02 -4.51
N ASP A 199 -30.25 24.38 -3.35
CA ASP A 199 -30.01 25.04 -2.08
C ASP A 199 -28.50 25.25 -1.87
N SER A 200 -28.15 26.32 -1.15
CA SER A 200 -26.77 26.65 -0.80
C SER A 200 -26.67 27.15 0.63
N LEU A 201 -25.54 26.89 1.26
CA LEU A 201 -25.16 27.53 2.52
C LEU A 201 -23.90 28.36 2.30
N THR A 202 -23.92 29.59 2.77
CA THR A 202 -22.68 30.36 2.93
C THR A 202 -21.81 29.75 4.02
N TYR A 203 -20.53 30.11 4.08
CA TYR A 203 -19.64 29.70 5.17
C TYR A 203 -20.22 30.05 6.54
N ALA A 204 -20.80 31.25 6.71
CA ALA A 204 -21.40 31.67 7.97
C ALA A 204 -22.66 30.86 8.33
N GLU A 205 -23.54 30.60 7.36
CA GLU A 205 -24.74 29.79 7.58
C GLU A 205 -24.39 28.34 7.90
N PHE A 206 -23.38 27.80 7.21
CA PHE A 206 -22.89 26.45 7.43
C PHE A 206 -22.27 26.32 8.82
N ASP A 207 -21.38 27.23 9.22
CA ASP A 207 -20.76 27.24 10.55
C ASP A 207 -21.79 27.36 11.69
N ALA A 208 -22.82 28.20 11.51
CA ALA A 208 -23.90 28.34 12.48
C ALA A 208 -24.67 27.02 12.69
N ARG A 209 -25.03 26.32 11.60
CA ARG A 209 -25.70 25.01 11.66
C ARG A 209 -24.82 23.94 12.30
N ILE A 210 -23.53 23.91 11.93
CA ILE A 210 -22.53 23.00 12.53
C ILE A 210 -22.46 23.23 14.04
N THR A 211 -22.33 24.48 14.46
CA THR A 211 -22.15 24.86 15.87
C THR A 211 -23.37 24.51 16.72
N ALA A 212 -24.58 24.80 16.23
CA ALA A 212 -25.81 24.42 16.92
C ALA A 212 -25.93 22.90 17.10
N LEU A 213 -25.67 22.12 16.03
CA LEU A 213 -25.70 20.66 16.10
C LEU A 213 -24.59 20.11 17.00
N ALA A 214 -23.38 20.67 16.95
CA ALA A 214 -22.26 20.25 17.79
C ALA A 214 -22.56 20.44 19.28
N ARG A 215 -23.18 21.55 19.69
CA ARG A 215 -23.63 21.75 21.09
C ARG A 215 -24.65 20.70 21.51
N HIS A 216 -25.60 20.36 20.62
CA HIS A 216 -26.55 19.29 20.89
C HIS A 216 -25.86 17.93 21.07
N LEU A 217 -24.88 17.60 20.21
CA LEU A 217 -24.09 16.37 20.31
C LEU A 217 -23.26 16.30 21.60
N ILE A 218 -22.65 17.42 22.02
CA ILE A 218 -21.93 17.53 23.30
C ILE A 218 -22.87 17.26 24.48
N ALA A 219 -24.10 17.79 24.43
CA ALA A 219 -25.10 17.54 25.46
C ALA A 219 -25.48 16.05 25.55
N LEU A 220 -25.52 15.35 24.41
CA LEU A 220 -25.74 13.89 24.33
C LEU A 220 -24.52 13.04 24.75
N GLY A 221 -23.37 13.66 25.02
CA GLY A 221 -22.18 12.98 25.52
C GLY A 221 -21.10 12.72 24.47
N VAL A 222 -21.20 13.31 23.28
CA VAL A 222 -20.13 13.27 22.28
C VAL A 222 -18.91 14.06 22.78
N GLY A 223 -17.72 13.49 22.58
CA GLY A 223 -16.42 14.04 22.92
C GLY A 223 -15.27 13.17 22.36
N PRO A 224 -14.02 13.40 22.79
CA PRO A 224 -12.86 12.65 22.30
C PRO A 224 -13.06 11.13 22.37
N GLU A 225 -12.70 10.41 21.29
CA GLU A 225 -12.82 8.94 21.13
C GLU A 225 -14.26 8.37 21.15
N SER A 226 -15.27 9.23 21.29
CA SER A 226 -16.66 8.84 21.04
C SER A 226 -16.94 8.77 19.53
N ARG A 227 -17.88 7.91 19.13
CA ARG A 227 -18.29 7.77 17.73
C ARG A 227 -19.72 8.23 17.52
N VAL A 228 -19.99 8.82 16.37
CA VAL A 228 -21.34 9.13 15.90
C VAL A 228 -21.51 8.57 14.50
N ALA A 229 -22.52 7.75 14.28
CA ALA A 229 -22.78 7.20 12.96
C ALA A 229 -23.56 8.19 12.10
N LEU A 230 -23.23 8.30 10.82
CA LEU A 230 -23.98 9.07 9.81
C LEU A 230 -24.61 8.07 8.85
N ALA A 231 -25.90 7.82 9.02
CA ALA A 231 -26.66 6.87 8.21
C ALA A 231 -27.71 7.59 7.36
N MET A 232 -27.23 8.35 6.36
CA MET A 232 -28.07 9.16 5.47
C MET A 232 -27.46 9.28 4.08
N ARG A 233 -28.30 9.57 3.09
CA ARG A 233 -27.87 9.83 1.71
C ARG A 233 -27.27 11.25 1.59
N ARG A 234 -26.71 11.55 0.41
CA ARG A 234 -26.11 12.86 0.13
C ARG A 234 -27.12 13.98 0.35
N SER A 235 -26.66 15.02 1.02
CA SER A 235 -27.48 16.17 1.40
C SER A 235 -26.64 17.23 2.10
N LEU A 236 -27.22 18.40 2.37
CA LEU A 236 -26.62 19.39 3.26
C LEU A 236 -26.49 18.85 4.68
N GLU A 237 -27.49 18.11 5.18
CA GLU A 237 -27.51 17.55 6.53
C GLU A 237 -26.36 16.58 6.78
N LEU A 238 -25.98 15.78 5.78
CA LEU A 238 -24.83 14.88 5.86
C LEU A 238 -23.54 15.66 6.15
N VAL A 239 -23.32 16.75 5.41
CA VAL A 239 -22.09 17.54 5.51
C VAL A 239 -22.08 18.32 6.83
N VAL A 240 -23.23 18.90 7.22
CA VAL A 240 -23.42 19.52 8.55
C VAL A 240 -23.15 18.50 9.67
N GLY A 241 -23.68 17.28 9.55
CA GLY A 241 -23.49 16.21 10.52
C GLY A 241 -22.02 15.81 10.68
N MET A 242 -21.29 15.63 9.57
CA MET A 242 -19.85 15.32 9.61
C MET A 242 -19.07 16.39 10.38
N TYR A 243 -19.27 17.65 10.03
CA TYR A 243 -18.58 18.77 10.66
C TYR A 243 -19.00 18.95 12.12
N ALA A 244 -20.28 18.76 12.45
CA ALA A 244 -20.77 18.91 13.81
C ALA A 244 -20.20 17.83 14.75
N VAL A 245 -20.02 16.60 14.26
CA VAL A 245 -19.38 15.52 15.04
C VAL A 245 -17.93 15.88 15.35
N LEU A 246 -17.18 16.33 14.35
CA LEU A 246 -15.78 16.78 14.53
C LEU A 246 -15.71 17.98 15.48
N ARG A 247 -16.62 18.95 15.33
CA ARG A 247 -16.69 20.13 16.20
C ARG A 247 -17.13 19.79 17.62
N ALA A 248 -17.90 18.73 17.84
CA ALA A 248 -18.18 18.20 19.17
C ALA A 248 -16.96 17.47 19.79
N GLY A 249 -15.94 17.17 18.97
CA GLY A 249 -14.74 16.44 19.35
C GLY A 249 -14.84 14.92 19.19
N GLY A 250 -15.91 14.42 18.57
CA GLY A 250 -16.10 13.00 18.28
C GLY A 250 -15.59 12.59 16.90
N ALA A 251 -15.57 11.28 16.67
CA ALA A 251 -15.27 10.68 15.38
C ALA A 251 -16.55 10.28 14.65
N TYR A 252 -16.69 10.62 13.38
CA TYR A 252 -17.85 10.18 12.61
C TYR A 252 -17.62 8.82 11.94
N VAL A 253 -18.72 8.07 11.74
CA VAL A 253 -18.73 6.74 11.11
C VAL A 253 -19.74 6.77 9.96
N PRO A 254 -19.31 6.89 8.70
CA PRO A 254 -20.25 6.89 7.58
C PRO A 254 -20.84 5.50 7.38
N VAL A 255 -22.15 5.43 7.28
CA VAL A 255 -22.93 4.21 7.02
C VAL A 255 -23.84 4.49 5.83
N ASP A 256 -23.74 3.66 4.79
CA ASP A 256 -24.67 3.74 3.67
C ASP A 256 -26.02 3.11 4.11
N PRO A 257 -27.13 3.88 4.13
CA PRO A 257 -28.45 3.35 4.51
C PRO A 257 -28.97 2.32 3.50
N ASP A 258 -28.44 2.25 2.27
CA ASP A 258 -28.84 1.30 1.24
C ASP A 258 -28.12 -0.06 1.36
N HIS A 259 -27.21 -0.22 2.32
CA HIS A 259 -26.60 -1.51 2.61
C HIS A 259 -27.58 -2.50 3.28
N PRO A 260 -27.32 -3.83 3.18
CA PRO A 260 -28.13 -4.81 3.88
C PRO A 260 -28.18 -4.56 5.40
N ALA A 261 -29.37 -4.73 6.01
CA ALA A 261 -29.61 -4.45 7.43
C ALA A 261 -28.63 -5.16 8.36
N ASP A 262 -28.30 -6.44 8.10
CA ASP A 262 -27.33 -7.20 8.90
C ASP A 262 -25.93 -6.55 8.88
N ARG A 263 -25.53 -5.98 7.73
CA ARG A 263 -24.25 -5.28 7.60
C ARG A 263 -24.27 -3.97 8.37
N ILE A 264 -25.37 -3.21 8.29
CA ILE A 264 -25.55 -1.97 9.04
C ILE A 264 -25.52 -2.26 10.54
N ALA A 265 -26.29 -3.24 11.01
CA ALA A 265 -26.31 -3.65 12.42
C ALA A 265 -24.92 -4.04 12.90
N TYR A 266 -24.18 -4.85 12.12
CA TYR A 266 -22.80 -5.21 12.46
C TYR A 266 -21.89 -3.97 12.58
N ILE A 267 -21.97 -3.02 11.64
CA ILE A 267 -21.15 -1.80 11.69
C ILE A 267 -21.50 -0.99 12.93
N LEU A 268 -22.79 -0.78 13.22
CA LEU A 268 -23.23 -0.02 14.39
C LEU A 268 -22.85 -0.70 15.71
N ASP A 269 -22.90 -2.03 15.78
CA ASP A 269 -22.48 -2.77 16.98
C ASP A 269 -20.96 -2.74 17.18
N ALA A 270 -20.18 -2.86 16.10
CA ALA A 270 -18.73 -2.75 16.17
C ALA A 270 -18.26 -1.31 16.45
N ALA A 271 -18.97 -0.32 15.91
CA ALA A 271 -18.67 1.09 16.08
C ALA A 271 -19.21 1.64 17.40
N ASP A 272 -20.20 1.01 18.03
CA ASP A 272 -20.90 1.43 19.24
C ASP A 272 -21.02 2.96 19.38
N PRO A 273 -21.76 3.63 18.48
CA PRO A 273 -21.86 5.09 18.46
C PRO A 273 -22.81 5.61 19.54
N VAL A 274 -22.53 6.82 20.03
CA VAL A 274 -23.37 7.57 20.99
C VAL A 274 -24.76 7.83 20.41
N ALA A 275 -24.81 8.17 19.11
CA ALA A 275 -26.03 8.40 18.36
C ALA A 275 -25.83 8.04 16.88
N VAL A 276 -26.94 7.84 16.18
CA VAL A 276 -26.98 7.75 14.71
C VAL A 276 -27.66 9.01 14.19
N LEU A 277 -27.00 9.75 13.31
CA LEU A 277 -27.59 10.86 12.58
C LEU A 277 -28.19 10.32 11.29
N SER A 278 -29.41 10.73 10.99
CA SER A 278 -30.10 10.43 9.75
C SER A 278 -31.01 11.59 9.33
N THR A 279 -31.87 11.36 8.33
CA THR A 279 -32.93 12.28 7.92
C THR A 279 -34.24 11.51 7.79
N GLU A 280 -35.39 12.14 8.07
CA GLU A 280 -36.69 11.45 8.01
C GLU A 280 -36.95 10.89 6.61
N ARG A 281 -36.54 11.63 5.57
CA ARG A 281 -36.63 11.20 4.16
C ARG A 281 -35.83 9.94 3.85
N ASP A 282 -34.81 9.61 4.64
CA ASP A 282 -34.01 8.39 4.44
C ASP A 282 -34.63 7.17 5.13
N ASP A 283 -35.69 7.35 5.95
CA ASP A 283 -36.44 6.30 6.66
C ASP A 283 -35.53 5.30 7.40
N PHE A 284 -34.44 5.82 7.98
CA PHE A 284 -33.46 4.98 8.66
C PHE A 284 -33.95 4.60 10.06
N THR A 285 -33.94 3.30 10.34
CA THR A 285 -34.17 2.78 11.68
C THR A 285 -32.95 2.00 12.15
N ALA A 286 -32.38 2.41 13.29
CA ALA A 286 -31.29 1.67 13.90
C ALA A 286 -31.83 0.40 14.57
N ALA A 287 -31.19 -0.74 14.32
CA ALA A 287 -31.41 -1.93 15.13
C ALA A 287 -31.08 -1.65 16.61
N SER A 288 -31.69 -2.41 17.52
CA SER A 288 -31.33 -2.44 18.94
C SER A 288 -31.66 -1.16 19.75
N GLY A 289 -32.56 -0.30 19.26
CA GLY A 289 -33.09 0.83 20.04
C GLY A 289 -32.10 1.98 20.26
N ARG A 290 -31.07 2.09 19.41
CA ARG A 290 -30.10 3.20 19.45
C ARG A 290 -30.80 4.52 19.14
N THR A 291 -30.34 5.61 19.77
CA THR A 291 -30.84 6.97 19.50
C THR A 291 -30.55 7.36 18.05
N VAL A 292 -31.61 7.59 17.28
CA VAL A 292 -31.54 8.16 15.93
C VAL A 292 -31.99 9.60 15.99
N LEU A 293 -31.19 10.52 15.46
CA LEU A 293 -31.50 11.95 15.34
C LEU A 293 -31.74 12.29 13.87
N PHE A 294 -32.93 12.76 13.55
CA PHE A 294 -33.28 13.20 12.19
C PHE A 294 -32.97 14.68 12.02
N LEU A 295 -31.92 14.99 11.26
CA LEU A 295 -31.35 16.35 11.19
C LEU A 295 -32.25 17.34 10.44
N ASP A 296 -33.12 16.88 9.55
CA ASP A 296 -34.05 17.69 8.76
C ASP A 296 -35.29 18.15 9.54
N THR A 297 -35.59 17.51 10.69
CA THR A 297 -36.71 17.88 11.57
C THR A 297 -36.30 18.26 12.99
N LEU A 298 -35.01 18.13 13.32
CA LEU A 298 -34.46 18.51 14.62
C LEU A 298 -34.50 20.05 14.79
N ASP A 299 -35.30 20.52 15.76
CA ASP A 299 -35.38 21.94 16.08
C ASP A 299 -34.17 22.39 16.91
N LEU A 300 -33.32 23.20 16.28
CA LEU A 300 -32.15 23.84 16.89
C LEU A 300 -32.26 25.37 16.89
N SER A 301 -33.44 25.94 16.59
CA SER A 301 -33.63 27.39 16.39
C SER A 301 -33.31 28.26 17.61
N GLY A 302 -33.28 27.67 18.81
CA GLY A 302 -32.89 28.34 20.06
C GLY A 302 -31.49 27.99 20.59
N VAL A 303 -30.71 27.19 19.86
CA VAL A 303 -29.37 26.80 20.30
C VAL A 303 -28.37 27.90 19.92
N PRO A 304 -27.53 28.39 20.86
CA PRO A 304 -26.53 29.40 20.56
C PRO A 304 -25.53 28.94 19.48
N THR A 305 -25.14 29.86 18.61
CA THR A 305 -24.22 29.60 17.47
C THR A 305 -22.90 30.34 17.60
N ASP A 306 -22.59 30.89 18.77
CA ASP A 306 -21.27 31.41 19.11
C ASP A 306 -20.23 30.27 19.18
N PRO A 307 -18.94 30.57 18.93
CA PRO A 307 -17.87 29.58 18.94
C PRO A 307 -17.88 28.72 20.21
N ILE A 308 -17.74 27.40 20.05
CA ILE A 308 -17.72 26.46 21.17
C ILE A 308 -16.39 26.58 21.90
N GLU A 309 -16.44 26.92 23.18
CA GLU A 309 -15.25 26.96 24.02
C GLU A 309 -14.79 25.55 24.42
N ASP A 310 -13.50 25.37 24.67
CA ASP A 310 -12.94 24.10 25.16
C ASP A 310 -13.59 23.65 26.48
N SER A 311 -14.04 24.61 27.30
CA SER A 311 -14.73 24.38 28.57
C SER A 311 -16.09 23.69 28.41
N GLU A 312 -16.71 23.82 27.23
CA GLU A 312 -18.01 23.23 26.91
C GLU A 312 -17.87 21.78 26.45
N ARG A 313 -16.71 21.41 25.90
CA ARG A 313 -16.44 20.05 25.42
C ARG A 313 -16.30 19.07 26.57
N ARG A 314 -16.59 17.80 26.31
CA ARG A 314 -16.43 16.70 27.28
C ARG A 314 -14.97 16.34 27.57
N GLY A 315 -14.02 16.93 26.84
CA GLY A 315 -12.59 16.77 27.00
C GLY A 315 -11.81 17.51 25.92
N SER A 316 -10.51 17.68 26.13
CA SER A 316 -9.61 18.29 25.14
C SER A 316 -9.45 17.39 23.92
N VAL A 317 -9.49 17.98 22.73
CA VAL A 317 -9.29 17.29 21.44
C VAL A 317 -7.87 17.60 20.96
N TYR A 318 -7.17 16.57 20.50
CA TYR A 318 -5.80 16.62 20.03
C TYR A 318 -5.70 16.04 18.62
N ALA A 319 -4.63 16.38 17.89
CA ALA A 319 -4.36 15.85 16.55
C ALA A 319 -4.29 14.31 16.51
N GLY A 320 -3.94 13.66 17.62
CA GLY A 320 -3.91 12.21 17.75
C GLY A 320 -5.27 11.55 17.98
N ASN A 321 -6.34 12.31 18.27
CA ASN A 321 -7.67 11.76 18.44
C ASN A 321 -8.30 11.36 17.11
N THR A 322 -9.14 10.34 17.15
CA THR A 322 -9.84 9.82 15.96
C THR A 322 -10.77 10.88 15.36
N ALA A 323 -10.62 11.17 14.06
CA ALA A 323 -11.50 12.07 13.30
C ALA A 323 -12.65 11.30 12.64
N TYR A 324 -12.36 10.12 12.09
CA TYR A 324 -13.36 9.28 11.45
C TYR A 324 -13.00 7.80 11.52
N VAL A 325 -14.01 6.94 11.35
CA VAL A 325 -13.85 5.49 11.24
C VAL A 325 -14.54 4.97 9.98
N ILE A 326 -13.78 4.42 9.04
CA ILE A 326 -14.34 3.81 7.82
C ILE A 326 -14.25 2.29 7.90
N PHE A 327 -15.36 1.60 7.61
CA PHE A 327 -15.42 0.14 7.62
C PHE A 327 -15.08 -0.44 6.25
N THR A 328 -14.03 -1.28 6.21
CA THR A 328 -13.59 -1.98 4.99
C THR A 328 -13.94 -3.47 5.03
N SER A 329 -13.97 -4.13 3.87
CA SER A 329 -14.13 -5.58 3.79
C SER A 329 -12.89 -6.26 4.37
N GLY A 330 -13.00 -6.80 5.59
CA GLY A 330 -11.90 -7.55 6.18
C GLY A 330 -11.63 -8.83 5.41
N SER A 331 -10.36 -9.26 5.36
CA SER A 331 -9.94 -10.55 4.76
C SER A 331 -10.64 -11.77 5.36
N THR A 332 -11.21 -11.64 6.56
CA THR A 332 -11.98 -12.66 7.28
C THR A 332 -13.48 -12.63 6.95
N GLY A 333 -13.91 -11.80 5.99
CA GLY A 333 -15.32 -11.60 5.62
C GLY A 333 -16.12 -10.70 6.56
N LYS A 334 -15.58 -10.36 7.74
CA LYS A 334 -16.19 -9.42 8.69
C LYS A 334 -15.63 -8.01 8.48
N PRO A 335 -16.48 -6.97 8.36
CA PRO A 335 -16.01 -5.60 8.26
C PRO A 335 -15.11 -5.18 9.42
N LYS A 336 -14.08 -4.38 9.15
CA LYS A 336 -13.18 -3.81 10.16
C LYS A 336 -13.17 -2.30 10.06
N GLY A 337 -13.36 -1.61 11.18
CA GLY A 337 -13.26 -0.15 11.26
C GLY A 337 -11.80 0.29 11.28
N VAL A 338 -11.43 1.15 10.35
CA VAL A 338 -10.13 1.83 10.31
C VAL A 338 -10.33 3.20 10.94
N ALA A 339 -9.79 3.41 12.14
CA ALA A 339 -9.81 4.69 12.84
C ALA A 339 -8.65 5.56 12.35
N VAL A 340 -8.96 6.77 11.87
CA VAL A 340 -7.95 7.70 11.36
C VAL A 340 -7.94 8.97 12.23
N PRO A 341 -6.78 9.37 12.76
CA PRO A 341 -6.68 10.55 13.60
C PRO A 341 -6.70 11.86 12.79
N HIS A 342 -7.03 12.97 13.46
CA HIS A 342 -7.05 14.31 12.84
C HIS A 342 -5.74 14.64 12.10
N GLY A 343 -4.59 14.45 12.75
CA GLY A 343 -3.29 14.80 12.16
C GLY A 343 -2.98 14.03 10.87
N ALA A 344 -3.46 12.80 10.73
CA ALA A 344 -3.24 12.00 9.52
C ALA A 344 -3.99 12.57 8.30
N ILE A 345 -5.26 12.96 8.49
CA ILE A 345 -6.07 13.55 7.42
C ILE A 345 -5.66 15.00 7.14
N VAL A 346 -5.28 15.77 8.15
CA VAL A 346 -4.73 17.12 7.97
C VAL A 346 -3.47 17.07 7.11
N ASN A 347 -2.52 16.19 7.44
CA ASN A 347 -1.31 15.98 6.63
C ASN A 347 -1.64 15.68 5.16
N GLN A 348 -2.68 14.86 4.90
CA GLN A 348 -3.13 14.60 3.53
C GLN A 348 -3.71 15.87 2.87
N MET A 349 -4.56 16.62 3.56
CA MET A 349 -5.18 17.84 3.02
C MET A 349 -4.13 18.93 2.73
N GLU A 350 -3.15 19.12 3.61
CA GLU A 350 -2.05 20.06 3.41
C GLU A 350 -1.18 19.66 2.21
N TRP A 351 -0.83 18.37 2.10
CA TRP A 351 -0.12 17.87 0.92
C TRP A 351 -0.93 18.11 -0.35
N MET A 352 -2.22 17.76 -0.37
CA MET A 352 -3.10 17.97 -1.52
C MET A 352 -3.20 19.43 -1.90
N GLN A 353 -3.40 20.32 -0.94
CA GLN A 353 -3.47 21.76 -1.18
C GLN A 353 -2.14 22.29 -1.72
N GLY A 354 -1.00 21.81 -1.22
CA GLY A 354 0.32 22.17 -1.75
C GLY A 354 0.56 21.71 -3.19
N GLN A 355 0.09 20.51 -3.56
CA GLN A 355 0.24 19.94 -4.89
C GLN A 355 -0.74 20.52 -5.91
N TYR A 356 -2.02 20.59 -5.56
CA TYR A 356 -3.10 20.93 -6.49
C TYR A 356 -3.52 22.40 -6.42
N ARG A 357 -3.24 23.10 -5.32
CA ARG A 357 -3.42 24.55 -5.15
C ARG A 357 -4.84 25.02 -5.47
N PHE A 358 -5.83 24.46 -4.78
CA PHE A 358 -7.21 24.94 -4.89
C PHE A 358 -7.30 26.41 -4.46
N THR A 359 -8.15 27.16 -5.16
CA THR A 359 -8.42 28.57 -4.95
C THR A 359 -9.92 28.81 -4.78
N GLU A 360 -10.30 30.02 -4.40
CA GLU A 360 -11.69 30.46 -4.29
C GLU A 360 -12.49 30.40 -5.60
N ALA A 361 -11.82 30.27 -6.74
CA ALA A 361 -12.45 30.13 -8.06
C ALA A 361 -12.81 28.68 -8.40
N ASP A 362 -12.30 27.71 -7.63
CA ASP A 362 -12.48 26.29 -7.89
C ASP A 362 -13.76 25.75 -7.24
N VAL A 363 -14.35 24.75 -7.89
CA VAL A 363 -15.52 24.03 -7.37
C VAL A 363 -15.22 22.53 -7.39
N TYR A 364 -15.33 21.90 -6.23
CA TYR A 364 -15.18 20.46 -6.13
C TYR A 364 -16.54 19.76 -6.22
N LEU A 365 -16.64 18.77 -7.10
CA LEU A 365 -17.84 17.93 -7.21
C LEU A 365 -17.73 16.72 -6.28
N GLN A 366 -18.54 16.67 -5.23
CA GLN A 366 -18.60 15.51 -4.33
C GLN A 366 -19.30 14.31 -4.97
N LYS A 367 -18.52 13.47 -5.66
CA LYS A 367 -19.00 12.31 -6.40
C LYS A 367 -18.80 10.97 -5.68
N THR A 368 -17.81 10.85 -4.82
CA THR A 368 -17.45 9.56 -4.20
C THR A 368 -18.44 9.21 -3.08
N ALA A 369 -18.74 7.92 -2.90
CA ALA A 369 -19.61 7.48 -1.81
C ALA A 369 -18.93 7.71 -0.44
N THR A 370 -19.71 8.16 0.55
CA THR A 370 -19.24 8.58 1.88
C THR A 370 -18.54 7.48 2.67
N THR A 371 -18.85 6.22 2.36
CA THR A 371 -18.25 5.05 3.00
C THR A 371 -16.87 4.70 2.45
N PHE A 372 -16.30 5.51 1.55
CA PHE A 372 -14.96 5.38 1.02
C PHE A 372 -14.12 6.60 1.39
N ASP A 373 -12.87 6.38 1.75
CA ASP A 373 -11.91 7.40 2.18
C ASP A 373 -11.59 8.44 1.10
N VAL A 374 -11.64 8.07 -0.19
CA VAL A 374 -11.48 9.04 -1.29
C VAL A 374 -12.56 10.13 -1.26
N SER A 375 -13.71 9.91 -0.62
CA SER A 375 -14.76 10.92 -0.46
C SER A 375 -14.36 12.10 0.41
N LEU A 376 -13.37 11.93 1.29
CA LEU A 376 -12.90 12.94 2.24
C LEU A 376 -12.32 14.16 1.54
N TRP A 377 -11.74 13.97 0.36
CA TRP A 377 -11.13 15.07 -0.40
C TRP A 377 -12.17 16.12 -0.74
N GLY A 378 -13.33 15.73 -1.27
CA GLY A 378 -14.37 16.69 -1.58
C GLY A 378 -15.18 17.18 -0.40
N PHE A 379 -14.98 16.60 0.80
CA PHE A 379 -15.59 17.12 2.02
C PHE A 379 -14.72 18.15 2.74
N PHE A 380 -13.38 18.09 2.64
CA PHE A 380 -12.49 18.92 3.47
C PHE A 380 -11.37 19.66 2.73
N LEU A 381 -11.11 19.35 1.45
CA LEU A 381 -10.13 20.09 0.63
C LEU A 381 -10.65 21.44 0.11
N PRO A 382 -11.90 21.54 -0.40
CA PRO A 382 -12.48 22.83 -0.79
C PRO A 382 -12.78 23.68 0.45
#